data_AF-A0A9P8XWV6-F1
#
_entry.id   AF-A0A9P8XWV6-F1
#
_cell.length_a   1.000
_cell.length_b   1.000
_cell.length_c   1.000
_cell.angle_alpha   90.00
_cell.angle_beta   90.00
_cell.angle_gamma   90.00
#
_symmetry.space_group_name_H-M   'P 1'
#
loop_
_entity.id
_entity.type
_entity.pdbx_description
1 polymer ?
#
loop_
_entity_poly.entity_id
_entity_poly.type
_entity_poly.pdbx_seq_one_letter_code
_entity_poly.pdbx_strand_id
1 'polypeptide(L)'
;MQGGPGTSSLLSSLLETGPCLITEANTTACNPESWAESFNMLYVDQPAGVSLSYVHEPSAYPNRTGDAVRDVVSLIELVYEVFPHISKTSLYIAGESFGGEVWPGSCVADP
;
A
#
# COMPACT_ATOMS: atom_id res chain seq x y z
N MET A 1 2.44 1.36 -3.31
CA MET A 1 2.28 -0.09 -3.05
C MET A 1 3.31 -0.86 -3.84
N GLN A 2 3.99 -1.79 -3.18
CA GLN A 2 5.00 -2.59 -3.86
C GLN A 2 4.38 -3.72 -4.70
N GLY A 3 5.13 -4.12 -5.72
CA GLY A 3 4.76 -5.16 -6.66
C GLY A 3 5.33 -6.55 -6.35
N GLY A 4 5.65 -7.28 -7.43
CA GLY A 4 5.57 -8.75 -7.46
C GLY A 4 4.15 -9.21 -7.10
N PRO A 5 3.71 -10.44 -7.37
CA PRO A 5 2.77 -10.97 -6.40
C PRO A 5 3.59 -11.25 -5.13
N GLY A 6 3.53 -10.34 -4.14
CA GLY A 6 3.89 -10.66 -2.76
C GLY A 6 4.98 -9.84 -2.04
N THR A 7 5.39 -8.68 -2.56
CA THR A 7 6.43 -7.86 -1.88
C THR A 7 5.82 -6.87 -0.90
N SER A 8 6.44 -6.72 0.28
CA SER A 8 5.97 -5.77 1.28
C SER A 8 6.16 -4.31 0.86
N SER A 9 5.15 -3.49 1.11
CA SER A 9 5.23 -2.03 0.97
C SER A 9 6.05 -1.37 2.10
N LEU A 10 6.43 -2.12 3.15
CA LEU A 10 7.42 -1.66 4.12
C LEU A 10 8.78 -1.41 3.47
N LEU A 11 9.09 -2.09 2.35
CA LEU A 11 10.27 -1.79 1.56
C LEU A 11 10.24 -0.33 1.10
N SER A 12 9.14 0.11 0.49
CA SER A 12 8.99 1.51 0.08
C SER A 12 8.96 2.48 1.26
N SER A 13 8.38 2.08 2.38
CA SER A 13 8.33 2.93 3.59
C SER A 13 9.69 3.09 4.26
N LEU A 14 10.55 2.07 4.25
CA LEU A 14 11.76 2.03 5.09
C LEU A 14 13.05 2.08 4.28
N LEU A 15 12.98 1.98 2.95
CA LEU A 15 14.17 1.98 2.09
C LEU A 15 14.06 2.94 0.90
N GLU A 16 12.89 3.55 0.65
CA GLU A 16 12.67 4.38 -0.54
C GLU A 16 12.10 5.77 -0.20
N THR A 17 10.79 5.86 0.04
CA THR A 17 10.04 7.14 0.03
C THR A 17 9.56 7.58 1.41
N GLY A 18 9.59 6.69 2.40
CA GLY A 18 9.11 7.02 3.74
C GLY A 18 10.08 7.91 4.51
N PRO A 19 9.63 8.46 5.66
CA PRO A 19 10.37 9.48 6.41
C PRO A 19 11.60 8.95 7.15
N CYS A 20 11.67 7.63 7.38
CA CYS A 20 12.75 6.99 8.11
C CYS A 20 13.33 5.85 7.27
N LEU A 21 14.62 5.92 6.94
CA LEU A 21 15.32 4.86 6.21
C LEU A 21 16.10 3.97 7.18
N ILE A 22 16.02 2.65 7.01
CA ILE A 22 16.87 1.71 7.74
C ILE A 22 18.31 1.90 7.27
N THR A 23 19.21 2.22 8.20
CA THR A 23 20.66 2.34 7.93
C THR A 23 21.46 1.20 8.54
N GLU A 24 20.96 0.62 9.62
CA GLU A 24 21.54 -0.51 10.35
C GLU A 24 20.40 -1.38 10.92
N ALA A 25 20.72 -2.57 11.44
CA ALA A 25 19.72 -3.56 11.85
C ALA A 25 18.60 -3.02 12.77
N ASN A 26 18.90 -2.06 13.65
CA ASN A 26 17.94 -1.49 14.60
C ASN A 26 17.95 0.04 14.60
N THR A 27 18.46 0.67 13.54
CA THR A 27 18.61 2.12 13.47
C THR A 27 18.01 2.65 12.18
N THR A 28 17.34 3.80 12.28
CA THR A 28 16.86 4.55 11.11
C THR A 28 17.42 5.96 11.11
N ALA A 29 17.51 6.56 9.93
CA ALA A 29 17.84 7.96 9.72
C ALA A 29 16.72 8.67 8.97
N CYS A 30 16.56 9.98 9.19
CA CYS A 30 15.56 10.77 8.46
C CYS A 30 15.86 10.76 6.96
N ASN A 31 14.82 10.59 6.16
CA ASN A 31 14.87 10.73 4.70
C ASN A 31 14.59 12.19 4.32
N PRO A 32 15.59 12.96 3.86
CA PRO A 32 15.36 14.35 3.43
C PRO A 32 14.48 14.44 2.17
N GLU A 33 14.35 13.36 1.40
CA GLU A 33 13.55 13.27 0.17
C GLU A 33 12.21 12.54 0.42
N SER A 34 11.74 12.50 1.67
CA SER A 34 10.52 11.79 1.99
C SER A 34 9.31 12.39 1.30
N TRP A 35 8.47 11.53 0.73
CA TRP A 35 7.19 11.97 0.17
C TRP A 35 6.21 12.43 1.27
N ALA A 36 6.44 12.01 2.52
CA ALA A 36 5.65 12.44 3.66
C ALA A 36 5.78 13.95 3.97
N GLU A 37 6.78 14.64 3.42
CA GLU A 37 6.91 16.10 3.51
C GLU A 37 5.82 16.85 2.71
N SER A 38 5.24 16.20 1.70
CA SER A 38 4.26 16.81 0.79
C SER A 38 2.91 16.10 0.76
N PHE A 39 2.86 14.82 1.18
CA PHE A 39 1.67 13.99 1.09
C PHE A 39 1.41 13.22 2.39
N ASN A 40 0.14 12.91 2.64
CA ASN A 40 -0.20 11.87 3.61
C ASN A 40 0.06 10.50 2.96
N MET A 41 1.05 9.77 3.46
CA MET A 41 1.47 8.49 2.88
C MET A 41 0.80 7.30 3.59
N LEU A 42 0.17 6.43 2.81
CA LEU A 42 -0.35 5.13 3.27
C LEU A 42 0.36 4.00 2.52
N TYR A 43 1.14 3.20 3.24
CA TYR A 43 1.82 2.03 2.72
C TYR A 43 0.98 0.79 3.06
N VAL A 44 0.58 0.03 2.03
CA VAL A 44 -0.32 -1.11 2.18
C VAL A 44 0.41 -2.39 1.77
N ASP A 45 0.56 -3.31 2.72
CA ASP A 45 0.96 -4.69 2.42
C ASP A 45 -0.24 -5.43 1.81
N GLN A 46 -0.13 -5.79 0.53
CA GLN A 46 -1.17 -6.48 -0.21
C GLN A 46 -0.55 -7.47 -1.21
N PRO A 47 -1.25 -8.56 -1.55
CA PRO A 47 -2.50 -9.06 -0.95
C PRO A 47 -2.34 -9.53 0.51
N ALA A 48 -3.43 -9.98 1.14
CA ALA A 48 -3.32 -10.79 2.36
C ALA A 48 -2.34 -11.96 2.16
N GLY A 49 -1.46 -12.19 3.13
CA GLY A 49 -0.32 -13.11 3.06
C GLY A 49 1.03 -12.40 2.86
N VAL A 50 1.02 -11.11 2.54
CA VAL A 50 2.23 -10.29 2.42
C VAL A 50 2.58 -9.65 3.75
N SER A 51 3.76 -9.96 4.28
CA SER A 51 4.35 -9.33 5.47
C SER A 51 3.39 -9.36 6.67
N LEU A 52 2.82 -8.23 7.07
CA LEU A 52 1.96 -8.12 8.25
C LEU A 52 0.48 -8.36 7.94
N SER A 53 0.10 -8.44 6.67
CA SER A 53 -1.27 -8.70 6.24
C SER A 53 -1.55 -10.21 6.24
N TYR A 54 -2.54 -10.66 7.00
CA TYR A 54 -2.90 -12.08 7.07
C TYR A 54 -4.41 -12.29 7.21
N VAL A 55 -4.85 -13.51 6.89
CA VAL A 55 -6.20 -14.00 7.18
C VAL A 55 -6.11 -15.27 8.02
N HIS A 56 -7.14 -15.53 8.81
CA HIS A 56 -7.20 -16.73 9.65
C HIS A 56 -7.57 -17.98 8.85
N GLU A 57 -8.49 -17.83 7.89
CA GLU A 57 -8.98 -18.93 7.08
C GLU A 57 -8.19 -19.02 5.77
N PRO A 58 -7.60 -20.18 5.42
CA PRO A 58 -6.83 -20.32 4.18
C PRO A 58 -7.65 -20.03 2.91
N SER A 59 -8.96 -20.21 2.95
CA SER A 59 -9.86 -19.91 1.83
C SER A 59 -10.06 -18.41 1.57
N ALA A 60 -9.69 -17.56 2.54
CA ALA A 60 -9.81 -16.10 2.42
C ALA A 60 -8.58 -15.45 1.77
N TYR A 61 -7.52 -16.21 1.46
CA TYR A 61 -6.41 -15.66 0.67
C TYR A 61 -6.88 -15.38 -0.77
N PRO A 62 -6.61 -14.18 -1.31
CA PRO A 62 -7.02 -13.83 -2.66
C PRO A 62 -6.23 -14.66 -3.69
N ASN A 63 -6.96 -15.29 -4.60
CA ASN A 63 -6.38 -16.20 -5.61
C ASN A 63 -6.28 -15.56 -7.01
N ARG A 64 -6.82 -14.35 -7.18
CA ARG A 64 -6.78 -13.59 -8.43
C ARG A 64 -6.49 -12.12 -8.13
N THR A 65 -5.89 -11.44 -9.09
CA THR A 65 -5.62 -10.00 -9.01
C THR A 65 -6.87 -9.18 -8.66
N GLY A 66 -8.02 -9.52 -9.25
CA GLY A 66 -9.28 -8.82 -8.96
C GLY A 66 -9.83 -9.05 -7.55
N ASP A 67 -9.42 -10.13 -6.86
CA ASP A 67 -9.76 -10.32 -5.45
C ASP A 67 -8.92 -9.36 -4.59
N ALA A 68 -7.60 -9.31 -4.82
CA ALA A 68 -6.69 -8.39 -4.14
C ALA A 68 -7.03 -6.90 -4.35
N VAL A 69 -7.46 -6.51 -5.57
CA VAL A 69 -7.91 -5.14 -5.84
C VAL A 69 -9.13 -4.77 -5.00
N ARG A 70 -10.12 -5.67 -4.89
CA ARG A 70 -11.32 -5.42 -4.09
C ARG A 70 -11.01 -5.28 -2.60
N ASP A 71 -10.06 -6.06 -2.10
CA ASP A 71 -9.62 -5.96 -0.71
C ASP A 71 -8.98 -4.59 -0.41
N VAL A 72 -8.16 -4.06 -1.32
CA VAL A 72 -7.56 -2.73 -1.15
C VAL A 72 -8.59 -1.60 -1.30
N VAL A 73 -9.55 -1.72 -2.22
CA VAL A 73 -10.66 -0.75 -2.31
C VAL A 73 -11.44 -0.72 -1.00
N SER A 74 -11.77 -1.90 -0.45
CA SER A 74 -12.44 -2.02 0.83
C SER A 74 -11.61 -1.41 1.97
N LEU A 75 -10.28 -1.60 1.95
CA LEU A 75 -9.38 -0.97 2.92
C LEU A 75 -9.42 0.56 2.82
N ILE A 76 -9.46 1.14 1.61
CA ILE A 76 -9.53 2.60 1.41
C ILE A 76 -10.86 3.15 1.95
N GLU A 77 -11.98 2.46 1.69
CA GLU A 77 -13.29 2.82 2.25
C GLU A 77 -13.25 2.82 3.78
N LEU A 78 -12.71 1.76 4.40
CA LEU A 78 -12.54 1.67 5.86
C LEU A 78 -11.62 2.77 6.40
N VAL A 79 -10.56 3.12 5.69
CA VAL A 79 -9.66 4.21 6.04
C VAL A 79 -10.41 5.55 6.05
N TYR A 80 -11.33 5.79 5.12
CA TYR A 80 -12.20 6.97 5.13
C TYR A 80 -13.25 6.94 6.23
N GLU A 81 -13.77 5.77 6.61
CA GLU A 81 -14.66 5.65 7.77
C GLU A 81 -13.94 5.99 9.08
N VAL A 82 -12.72 5.48 9.26
CA VAL A 82 -11.91 5.71 10.47
C VAL A 82 -11.35 7.12 10.52
N PHE A 83 -10.98 7.70 9.37
CA PHE A 83 -10.43 9.05 9.26
C PHE A 83 -11.25 9.92 8.31
N PRO A 84 -12.48 10.33 8.67
CA PRO A 84 -13.40 11.02 7.74
C PRO A 84 -12.84 12.31 7.13
N HIS A 85 -11.88 12.96 7.78
CA HIS A 85 -11.26 14.19 7.30
C HIS A 85 -10.38 13.98 6.06
N ILE A 86 -9.78 12.79 5.88
CA ILE A 86 -8.90 12.52 4.72
C ILE A 86 -9.71 12.23 3.44
N SER A 87 -10.99 11.87 3.55
CA SER A 87 -11.88 11.65 2.40
C SER A 87 -12.06 12.89 1.51
N LYS A 88 -11.75 14.08 2.05
CA LYS A 88 -11.80 15.35 1.32
C LYS A 88 -10.50 15.70 0.60
N THR A 89 -9.46 14.90 0.79
CA THR A 89 -8.15 15.11 0.16
C THR A 89 -8.05 14.33 -1.15
N SER A 90 -7.25 14.81 -2.09
CA SER A 90 -7.01 14.09 -3.34
C SER A 90 -6.29 12.76 -3.08
N LEU A 91 -6.86 11.67 -3.60
CA LEU A 91 -6.26 10.35 -3.55
C LEU A 91 -5.34 10.15 -4.76
N TYR A 92 -4.11 9.72 -4.50
CA TYR A 92 -3.16 9.28 -5.52
C TYR A 92 -2.74 7.85 -5.20
N ILE A 93 -2.84 6.95 -6.18
CA ILE A 93 -2.35 5.58 -6.06
C ILE A 93 -1.07 5.46 -6.86
N ALA A 94 0.02 5.15 -6.17
CA ALA A 94 1.33 4.89 -6.77
C ALA A 94 1.74 3.44 -6.48
N GLY A 95 2.42 2.81 -7.44
CA GLY A 95 2.98 1.48 -7.25
C GLY A 95 4.19 1.21 -8.13
N GLU A 96 4.99 0.24 -7.71
CA GLU A 96 6.19 -0.22 -8.41
C GLU A 96 5.98 -1.63 -8.97
N SER A 97 6.61 -1.96 -10.11
CA SER A 97 6.53 -3.28 -10.73
C SER A 97 5.07 -3.73 -10.93
N PHE A 98 4.70 -4.96 -10.53
CA PHE A 98 3.33 -5.46 -10.62
C PHE A 98 2.30 -4.56 -9.89
N GLY A 99 2.71 -3.81 -8.85
CA GLY A 99 1.84 -2.80 -8.25
C GLY A 99 1.54 -1.67 -9.25
N GLY A 100 2.54 -1.22 -9.99
CA GLY A 100 2.35 -0.25 -11.09
C GLY A 100 1.59 -0.80 -12.30
N GLU A 101 1.43 -2.12 -12.43
CA GLU A 101 0.60 -2.74 -13.47
C GLU A 101 -0.86 -2.87 -13.03
N VAL A 102 -1.08 -3.34 -11.80
CA VAL A 102 -2.41 -3.60 -11.25
C VAL A 102 -3.20 -2.32 -11.00
N TRP A 103 -2.59 -1.26 -10.47
CA TRP A 103 -3.32 -0.06 -10.02
C TRP A 103 -3.77 0.88 -11.14
N PRO A 104 -2.94 1.24 -12.13
CA PRO A 104 -3.43 1.99 -13.28
C PRO A 104 -4.48 1.22 -14.09
N GLY A 105 -4.38 -0.12 -14.14
CA GLY A 105 -5.37 -0.98 -14.79
C GLY A 105 -6.69 -1.09 -14.01
N SER A 106 -6.66 -1.01 -12.68
CA SER A 106 -7.86 -1.05 -11.84
C SER A 106 -8.61 0.29 -11.78
N CYS A 107 -7.96 1.42 -12.07
CA CYS A 107 -8.60 2.72 -12.27
C CYS A 107 -9.58 2.78 -13.47
N VAL A 108 -9.63 1.73 -14.31
CA VAL A 108 -10.56 1.64 -15.46
C VAL A 108 -11.92 1.04 -15.07
N ALA A 109 -12.14 0.69 -13.80
CA ALA A 109 -13.40 0.12 -13.34
C ALA A 109 -14.29 1.17 -12.64
N ASP A 110 -14.91 2.04 -13.44
CA ASP A 110 -16.27 2.54 -13.19
C ASP A 110 -16.90 2.99 -14.54
N PRO A 111 -17.99 2.37 -15.02
CA PRO A 111 -18.91 2.98 -15.97
C PRO A 111 -19.85 4.00 -15.31
#